data_AF-A0A3G6MFY7-F1
#
_entry.id   AF-A0A3G6MFY7-F1
#
_cell.length_a   1.000
_cell.length_b   1.000
_cell.length_c   1.000
_cell.angle_alpha   90.00
_cell.angle_beta   90.00
_cell.angle_gamma   90.00
#
_symmetry.space_group_name_H-M   'P 1'
#
loop_
_entity.id
_entity.type
_entity.pdbx_description
1 polymer ?
#
loop_
_entity_poly.entity_id
_entity_poly.type
_entity_poly.pdbx_seq_one_letter_code
_entity_poly.pdbx_strand_id
1 'polypeptide(L)'
;MIKLDFSWSTSGCKIIYSIIQENRNDPYFIYTEETLIGSIQKVEANWAQTSGDEILDDIIENMGMLIQEQTNIAELPDEIKALWPTEVVAVEVISDAAYLIIIGDEIDIAKFEIEFRNQITDWVDQQWQVKFQVTKRISEESFEVDVN
;
A
#
# COMPACT_ATOMS: atom_id res chain seq x y z
N MET A 1 5.18 -10.15 -10.78
CA MET A 1 5.09 -9.08 -11.78
C MET A 1 4.03 -8.07 -11.36
N ILE A 2 4.45 -6.84 -11.07
CA ILE A 2 3.57 -5.68 -10.85
C ILE A 2 3.59 -4.83 -12.11
N LYS A 3 2.43 -4.32 -12.53
CA LYS A 3 2.30 -3.35 -13.63
C LYS A 3 1.32 -2.25 -13.22
N LEU A 4 1.78 -1.00 -13.26
CA LEU A 4 1.01 0.19 -12.91
C LEU A 4 1.09 1.20 -14.05
N ASP A 5 0.02 1.95 -14.29
CA ASP A 5 0.01 3.06 -15.24
C ASP A 5 -0.06 4.38 -14.47
N PHE A 6 0.97 5.21 -14.62
CA PHE A 6 1.07 6.53 -14.02
C PHE A 6 0.81 7.62 -15.06
N SER A 7 -0.15 8.50 -14.78
CA SER A 7 -0.55 9.56 -15.70
C SER A 7 -0.03 10.92 -15.21
N TRP A 8 0.86 11.54 -15.97
CA TRP A 8 1.35 12.89 -15.72
C TRP A 8 0.73 13.89 -16.68
N SER A 9 0.27 15.04 -16.19
CA SER A 9 -0.31 16.09 -17.03
C SER A 9 0.38 17.42 -16.78
N THR A 10 0.85 18.07 -17.85
CA THR A 10 1.45 19.41 -17.81
C THR A 10 0.91 20.26 -18.96
N SER A 11 0.42 21.47 -18.66
CA SER A 11 0.06 22.54 -19.60
C SER A 11 -0.50 22.10 -20.97
N GLY A 12 -1.43 21.14 -21.00
CA GLY A 12 -2.11 20.65 -22.21
C GLY A 12 -1.57 19.34 -22.82
N CYS A 13 -0.51 18.75 -22.26
CA CYS A 13 0.00 17.43 -22.64
C CYS A 13 -0.21 16.42 -21.50
N LYS A 14 -0.65 15.21 -21.85
CA LYS A 14 -0.79 14.08 -20.93
C LYS A 14 0.17 12.98 -21.40
N ILE A 15 1.04 12.53 -20.50
CA ILE A 15 1.97 11.42 -20.73
C ILE A 15 1.54 10.28 -19.80
N ILE A 16 1.53 9.06 -20.34
CA ILE A 16 1.28 7.85 -19.56
C ILE A 16 2.60 7.07 -19.49
N TYR A 17 3.04 6.82 -18.27
CA TYR A 17 4.18 5.98 -17.98
C TYR A 17 3.67 4.62 -17.49
N SER A 18 4.17 3.54 -18.08
CA SER A 18 3.96 2.20 -17.54
C SER A 18 5.14 1.83 -16.63
N ILE A 19 4.83 1.51 -15.39
CA ILE A 19 5.78 1.10 -14.35
C ILE A 19 5.67 -0.41 -14.19
N ILE A 20 6.76 -1.13 -14.41
CA ILE A 20 6.78 -2.60 -14.39
C ILE A 20 7.87 -3.09 -13.45
N GLN A 21 7.51 -3.99 -12.54
CA GLN A 21 8.47 -4.78 -11.76
C GLN A 21 8.27 -6.25 -12.11
N GLU A 22 9.29 -6.89 -12.66
CA GLU A 22 9.21 -8.29 -13.07
C GLU A 22 9.23 -9.22 -11.86
N ASN A 23 10.28 -9.12 -11.03
CA ASN A 23 10.45 -9.92 -9.81
C ASN A 23 10.45 -9.06 -8.55
N ARG A 24 10.10 -9.70 -7.43
CA ARG A 24 10.15 -9.06 -6.11
C ARG A 24 11.57 -8.57 -5.84
N ASN A 25 11.71 -7.33 -5.39
CA ASN A 25 12.96 -6.62 -5.11
C ASN A 25 13.76 -6.14 -6.32
N ASP A 26 13.32 -6.40 -7.55
CA ASP A 26 13.91 -5.76 -8.72
C ASP A 26 13.54 -4.25 -8.75
N PRO A 27 14.33 -3.41 -9.42
CA PRO A 27 13.93 -2.05 -9.75
C PRO A 27 12.60 -2.03 -10.52
N TYR A 28 11.87 -0.93 -10.40
CA TYR A 28 10.71 -0.67 -11.23
C TYR A 28 11.18 -0.01 -12.52
N PHE A 29 10.91 -0.65 -13.65
CA PHE A 29 11.23 -0.13 -14.98
C PHE A 29 10.11 0.78 -15.48
N ILE A 30 10.50 1.93 -16.05
CA ILE A 30 9.59 2.96 -16.52
C ILE A 30 9.59 2.96 -18.04
N TYR A 31 8.41 2.82 -18.63
CA TYR A 31 8.20 2.85 -20.07
C TYR A 31 7.27 4.00 -20.46
N THR A 32 7.48 4.56 -21.64
CA THR A 32 6.46 5.37 -22.33
C THR A 32 6.10 4.66 -23.63
N GLU A 33 4.83 4.32 -23.79
CA GLU A 33 4.35 3.43 -24.86
C GLU A 33 5.11 2.08 -24.82
N GLU A 34 6.10 1.89 -25.68
CA GLU A 34 6.94 0.67 -25.73
C GLU A 34 8.44 0.97 -25.53
N THR A 35 8.80 2.20 -25.18
CA THR A 35 10.21 2.61 -25.00
C THR A 35 10.58 2.62 -23.53
N LEU A 36 11.63 1.89 -23.16
CA LEU A 36 12.22 1.95 -21.82
C LEU A 36 12.91 3.30 -21.62
N ILE A 37 12.44 4.07 -20.64
CA ILE A 37 13.00 5.38 -20.29
C ILE A 37 14.05 5.26 -19.20
N GLY A 38 13.83 4.35 -18.25
CA GLY A 38 14.74 4.17 -17.13
C GLY A 38 14.21 3.22 -16.08
N SER A 39 14.79 3.28 -14.88
CA SER A 39 14.30 2.53 -13.73
C SER A 39 14.43 3.32 -12.43
N ILE A 40 13.56 3.01 -11.48
CA ILE A 40 13.51 3.62 -10.14
C ILE A 40 13.54 2.55 -9.06
N GLN A 41 14.08 2.93 -7.90
CA GLN A 41 14.10 2.09 -6.71
C GLN A 41 14.04 2.96 -5.45
N LYS A 42 13.49 2.41 -4.36
CA LYS A 42 13.54 3.05 -3.04
C LYS A 42 14.94 2.85 -2.45
N VAL A 43 15.69 3.93 -2.27
CA VAL A 43 17.05 3.99 -1.71
C VAL A 43 17.01 4.90 -0.48
N GLU A 44 17.43 4.40 0.68
CA GLU A 44 17.46 5.19 1.93
C GLU A 44 16.15 5.96 2.21
N ALA A 45 15.02 5.26 2.05
CA ALA A 45 13.64 5.75 2.18
C ALA A 45 13.12 6.68 1.06
N ASN A 46 13.96 7.10 0.11
CA ASN A 46 13.55 7.96 -1.00
C ASN A 46 13.48 7.19 -2.32
N TRP A 47 12.51 7.52 -3.16
CA TRP A 47 12.47 6.99 -4.52
C TRP A 47 13.49 7.73 -5.39
N ALA A 48 14.37 6.97 -6.03
CA ALA A 48 15.43 7.53 -6.86
C ALA A 48 15.50 6.80 -8.20
N GLN A 49 15.78 7.56 -9.25
CA GLN A 49 16.13 7.00 -10.55
C GLN A 49 17.51 6.34 -10.48
N THR A 50 17.62 5.10 -10.95
CA THR A 50 18.86 4.30 -10.92
C THR A 50 19.49 4.13 -12.29
N SER A 51 18.73 4.35 -13.37
CA SER A 51 19.24 4.32 -14.75
C SER A 51 18.29 5.05 -15.72
N GLY A 52 18.80 5.37 -16.91
CA GLY A 52 18.01 5.90 -18.04
C GLY A 52 18.15 7.40 -18.27
N ASP A 53 17.22 7.93 -19.07
CA ASP A 53 17.12 9.37 -19.38
C ASP A 53 16.56 10.14 -18.18
N GLU A 54 17.01 11.38 -17.98
CA GLU A 54 16.60 12.21 -16.84
C GLU A 54 15.07 12.38 -16.77
N ILE A 55 14.48 11.91 -15.68
CA ILE A 55 13.08 12.12 -15.32
C ILE A 55 13.02 13.16 -14.20
N LEU A 56 12.05 14.08 -14.25
CA LEU A 56 11.89 15.09 -13.22
C LEU A 56 11.64 14.46 -11.84
N ASP A 57 12.30 14.99 -10.81
CA ASP A 57 12.17 14.50 -9.42
C ASP A 57 10.70 14.42 -8.97
N ASP A 58 9.88 15.44 -9.27
CA ASP A 58 8.44 15.45 -8.97
C ASP A 58 7.72 14.23 -9.56
N ILE A 59 8.09 13.81 -10.77
CA ILE A 59 7.49 12.64 -11.42
C ILE A 59 7.92 11.37 -10.69
N ILE A 60 9.21 11.26 -10.32
CA ILE A 60 9.77 10.11 -9.60
C ILE A 60 9.13 9.95 -8.23
N GLU A 61 8.96 11.05 -7.50
CA GLU A 61 8.30 11.07 -6.19
C GLU A 61 6.85 10.59 -6.30
N ASN A 62 6.08 11.12 -7.25
CA ASN A 62 4.68 10.72 -7.47
C ASN A 62 4.55 9.27 -7.94
N MET A 63 5.46 8.78 -8.80
CA MET A 63 5.51 7.36 -9.16
C MET A 63 5.81 6.49 -7.95
N GLY A 64 6.74 6.93 -7.11
CA GLY A 64 7.11 6.25 -5.88
C GLY A 64 5.95 6.14 -4.89
N MET A 65 5.18 7.23 -4.72
CA MET A 65 3.95 7.21 -3.92
C MET A 65 2.96 6.19 -4.46
N LEU A 66 2.67 6.21 -5.77
CA LEU A 66 1.77 5.24 -6.40
C LEU A 66 2.23 3.79 -6.20
N ILE A 67 3.53 3.52 -6.36
CA ILE A 67 4.09 2.18 -6.13
C ILE A 67 3.92 1.77 -4.66
N GLN A 68 4.20 2.68 -3.72
CA GLN A 68 4.09 2.41 -2.30
C GLN A 68 2.64 2.09 -1.92
N GLU A 69 1.68 2.88 -2.37
CA GLU A 69 0.25 2.64 -2.15
C GLU A 69 -0.17 1.25 -2.66
N GLN A 70 0.21 0.90 -3.88
CA GLN A 70 -0.14 -0.39 -4.48
C GLN A 70 0.53 -1.58 -3.77
N THR A 71 1.76 -1.40 -3.31
CA THR A 71 2.49 -2.43 -2.55
C THR A 71 1.84 -2.62 -1.18
N ASN A 72 1.54 -1.53 -0.49
CA ASN A 72 0.87 -1.58 0.80
C ASN A 72 -0.49 -2.28 0.69
N ILE A 73 -1.27 -2.00 -0.36
CA ILE A 73 -2.56 -2.68 -0.60
C ILE A 73 -2.39 -4.18 -0.76
N ALA A 74 -1.33 -4.61 -1.45
CA ALA A 74 -1.08 -6.01 -1.70
C ALA A 74 -0.55 -6.78 -0.49
N GLU A 75 0.30 -6.16 0.34
CA GLU A 75 1.00 -6.85 1.44
C GLU A 75 0.28 -6.75 2.79
N LEU A 76 -0.40 -5.62 3.07
CA LEU A 76 -0.99 -5.35 4.38
C LEU A 76 -1.96 -6.44 4.89
N PRO A 77 -2.84 -7.05 4.08
CA PRO A 77 -3.73 -8.12 4.57
C PRO A 77 -2.99 -9.33 5.13
N ASP A 78 -1.88 -9.73 4.51
CA ASP A 78 -1.08 -10.86 4.96
C ASP A 78 -0.22 -10.50 6.16
N GLU A 79 0.26 -9.26 6.22
CA GLU A 79 1.01 -8.74 7.37
C GLU A 79 0.13 -8.63 8.63
N ILE A 80 -1.11 -8.15 8.52
CA ILE A 80 -2.07 -8.12 9.63
C ILE A 80 -2.33 -9.54 10.16
N LYS A 81 -2.53 -10.52 9.27
CA LYS A 81 -2.69 -11.93 9.67
C LYS A 81 -1.44 -12.49 10.36
N ALA A 82 -0.26 -12.06 9.93
CA ALA A 82 1.00 -12.48 10.53
C ALA A 82 1.23 -11.85 11.92
N LEU A 83 0.75 -10.62 12.13
CA LEU A 83 0.88 -9.91 13.41
C LEU A 83 -0.09 -10.47 14.48
N TRP A 84 -1.29 -10.87 14.07
CA TRP A 84 -2.33 -11.44 14.95
C TRP A 84 -2.84 -12.79 14.47
N PRO A 85 -1.97 -13.83 14.42
CA PRO A 85 -2.32 -15.12 13.82
C PRO A 85 -3.35 -15.92 14.63
N THR A 86 -3.59 -15.55 15.89
CA THR A 86 -4.56 -16.20 16.77
C THR A 86 -5.89 -15.47 16.86
N GLU A 87 -5.90 -14.16 16.66
CA GLU A 87 -7.08 -13.30 16.79
C GLU A 87 -7.77 -13.10 15.44
N VAL A 88 -7.00 -12.90 14.36
CA VAL A 88 -7.50 -12.55 13.03
C VAL A 88 -7.79 -13.81 12.21
N VAL A 89 -9.06 -13.95 11.82
CA VAL A 89 -9.55 -15.04 10.97
C VAL A 89 -9.39 -14.70 9.50
N ALA A 90 -9.71 -13.46 9.12
CA ALA A 90 -9.61 -12.99 7.74
C ALA A 90 -9.38 -11.48 7.68
N VAL A 91 -8.82 -11.04 6.56
CA VAL A 91 -8.66 -9.63 6.21
C VAL A 91 -9.09 -9.49 4.76
N GLU A 92 -10.07 -8.64 4.52
CA GLU A 92 -10.68 -8.38 3.21
C GLU A 92 -10.39 -6.94 2.81
N VAL A 93 -10.04 -6.74 1.54
CA VAL A 93 -9.83 -5.40 0.96
C VAL A 93 -11.17 -4.86 0.49
N ILE A 94 -11.64 -3.77 1.09
CA ILE A 94 -12.89 -3.10 0.70
C ILE A 94 -12.61 -2.06 -0.39
N SER A 95 -11.52 -1.30 -0.24
CA SER A 95 -10.98 -0.40 -1.26
C SER A 95 -9.46 -0.25 -1.10
N ASP A 96 -8.86 0.57 -1.95
CA ASP A 96 -7.48 1.05 -1.86
C ASP A 96 -7.05 1.62 -0.49
N ALA A 97 -8.00 2.14 0.29
CA ALA A 97 -7.75 2.75 1.60
C ALA A 97 -8.69 2.22 2.69
N ALA A 98 -9.32 1.05 2.48
CA ALA A 98 -10.29 0.50 3.43
C ALA A 98 -10.19 -1.03 3.54
N TYR A 99 -10.09 -1.53 4.76
CA TYR A 99 -9.97 -2.96 5.06
C TYR A 99 -11.03 -3.40 6.07
N LEU A 100 -11.52 -4.62 5.89
CA LEU A 100 -12.35 -5.32 6.86
C LEU A 100 -11.54 -6.44 7.50
N ILE A 101 -11.38 -6.40 8.82
CA ILE A 101 -10.70 -7.41 9.62
C ILE A 101 -11.76 -8.19 10.38
N ILE A 102 -11.73 -9.52 10.22
CA ILE A 102 -12.63 -10.44 10.90
C ILE A 102 -11.86 -11.14 12.00
N ILE A 103 -12.28 -10.98 13.25
CA ILE A 103 -11.69 -11.64 14.42
C ILE A 103 -12.55 -12.79 14.95
N GLY A 104 -11.94 -13.70 15.70
CA GLY A 104 -12.64 -14.79 16.40
C GLY A 104 -13.68 -14.28 17.39
N ASP A 105 -14.80 -14.99 17.55
CA ASP A 105 -15.88 -14.58 18.47
C ASP A 105 -15.45 -14.69 19.95
N GLU A 106 -14.47 -15.54 20.24
CA GLU A 106 -13.85 -15.74 21.54
C GLU A 106 -12.95 -14.56 21.98
N ILE A 107 -12.60 -13.68 21.03
CA ILE A 107 -11.72 -12.53 21.31
C ILE A 107 -12.50 -11.45 22.05
N ASP A 108 -11.88 -10.89 23.09
CA ASP A 108 -12.39 -9.68 23.73
C ASP A 108 -12.12 -8.49 22.82
N ILE A 109 -13.16 -8.00 22.15
CA ILE A 109 -13.04 -6.95 21.13
C ILE A 109 -12.55 -5.63 21.73
N ALA A 110 -12.93 -5.29 22.96
CA ALA A 110 -12.52 -4.05 23.60
C ALA A 110 -11.02 -4.09 23.96
N LYS A 111 -10.53 -5.26 24.40
CA LYS A 111 -9.10 -5.47 24.62
C LYS A 111 -8.32 -5.43 23.29
N PHE A 112 -8.84 -6.10 22.26
CA PHE A 112 -8.22 -6.12 20.95
C PHE A 112 -8.17 -4.73 20.31
N GLU A 113 -9.21 -3.91 20.47
CA GLU A 113 -9.22 -2.52 19.98
C GLU A 113 -8.04 -1.70 20.53
N ILE A 114 -7.77 -1.79 21.83
CA ILE A 114 -6.67 -1.06 22.47
C ILE A 114 -5.33 -1.53 21.90
N GLU A 115 -5.14 -2.84 21.79
CA GLU A 115 -3.92 -3.43 21.24
C GLU A 115 -3.71 -3.07 19.77
N PHE A 116 -4.78 -3.19 18.97
CA PHE A 116 -4.78 -2.90 17.55
C PHE A 116 -4.42 -1.44 17.28
N ARG A 117 -5.08 -0.49 17.95
CA ARG A 117 -4.80 0.95 17.78
C ARG A 117 -3.35 1.31 18.11
N ASN A 118 -2.79 0.70 19.16
CA ASN A 118 -1.40 0.97 19.56
C ASN A 118 -0.41 0.46 18.52
N GLN A 119 -0.63 -0.73 17.95
CA GLN A 119 0.33 -1.32 17.01
C GLN A 119 0.16 -0.82 15.58
N ILE A 120 -1.08 -0.65 15.09
CA ILE A 120 -1.34 -0.30 13.70
C ILE A 120 -0.82 1.10 13.34
N THR A 121 -0.82 2.03 14.31
CA THR A 121 -0.34 3.40 14.12
C THR A 121 1.18 3.48 13.94
N ASP A 122 1.93 2.54 14.54
CA ASP A 122 3.38 2.45 14.35
C ASP A 122 3.75 1.72 13.05
N TRP A 123 2.78 1.03 12.44
CA TRP A 123 3.00 0.10 11.34
C TRP A 123 2.58 0.65 9.98
N VAL A 124 1.48 1.42 9.95
CA VAL A 124 1.05 2.13 8.74
C VAL A 124 1.93 3.36 8.56
N ASP A 125 2.45 3.54 7.34
CA ASP A 125 3.24 4.72 6.97
C ASP A 125 2.41 5.99 7.23
N GLN A 126 2.98 6.98 7.92
CA GLN A 126 2.30 8.21 8.39
C GLN A 126 1.76 9.13 7.28
N GLN A 127 1.99 8.75 6.02
CA GLN A 127 1.49 9.44 4.84
C GLN A 127 0.29 8.72 4.20
N TRP A 128 -0.08 7.53 4.69
CA TRP A 128 -1.10 6.69 4.09
C TRP A 128 -2.36 6.64 4.95
N GLN A 129 -3.36 7.40 4.52
CA GLN A 129 -4.67 7.42 5.17
C GLN A 129 -5.42 6.11 4.91
N VAL A 130 -5.62 5.30 5.94
CA VAL A 130 -6.29 3.99 5.84
C VAL A 130 -7.36 3.83 6.91
N LYS A 131 -8.51 3.29 6.50
CA LYS A 131 -9.60 2.91 7.39
C LYS A 131 -9.62 1.39 7.61
N PHE A 132 -9.70 1.00 8.88
CA PHE A 132 -9.92 -0.39 9.30
C PHE A 132 -11.29 -0.51 9.96
N GLN A 133 -12.11 -1.44 9.47
CA GLN A 133 -13.29 -1.92 10.16
C GLN A 133 -12.96 -3.29 10.75
N VAL A 134 -13.09 -3.44 12.06
CA VAL A 134 -12.83 -4.71 12.75
C VAL A 134 -14.15 -5.25 13.27
N THR A 135 -14.50 -6.48 12.92
CA THR A 135 -15.74 -7.13 13.34
C THR A 135 -15.48 -8.53 13.87
N LYS A 136 -16.29 -8.96 14.82
CA LYS A 136 -16.39 -10.38 15.14
C LYS A 136 -17.03 -11.16 14.01
N ARG A 137 -16.72 -12.46 13.95
CA ARG A 137 -17.15 -13.36 12.89
C ARG A 137 -18.66 -13.62 12.89
N ILE A 138 -19.28 -13.80 14.05
CA ILE A 138 -20.71 -14.13 14.19
C ILE A 138 -21.48 -13.03 14.89
N SER A 139 -20.91 -12.42 15.94
CA SER A 139 -21.60 -11.36 16.68
C SER A 139 -21.60 -10.01 15.92
N GLU A 140 -22.52 -9.11 16.30
CA GLU A 140 -22.60 -7.74 15.76
C GLU A 140 -21.57 -6.78 16.39
N GLU A 141 -20.66 -7.26 17.23
CA GLU A 141 -19.62 -6.41 17.84
C GLU A 141 -18.57 -6.00 16.80
N SER A 142 -18.30 -4.69 16.71
CA SER A 142 -17.32 -4.11 15.78
C SER A 142 -16.74 -2.78 16.28
N PHE A 143 -15.58 -2.39 15.78
CA PHE A 143 -15.02 -1.04 15.92
C PHE A 143 -14.35 -0.58 14.62
N GLU A 144 -14.10 0.73 14.52
CA GLU A 144 -13.42 1.34 13.38
C GLU A 144 -12.18 2.12 13.83
N VAL A 145 -11.12 2.08 13.01
CA VAL A 145 -9.87 2.81 13.23
C VAL A 145 -9.47 3.51 11.94
N ASP A 146 -9.29 4.82 12.01
CA ASP A 146 -8.67 5.60 10.94
C ASP A 146 -7.21 5.88 11.33
N VAL A 147 -6.28 5.55 10.43
CA VAL A 147 -4.84 5.73 10.60
C VAL A 147 -4.33 6.69 9.53
N ASN A 148 -3.39 7.58 9.90
CA ASN A 148 -2.77 8.55 8.99
C ASN A 148 -1.29 8.28 8.89
#